data_AF-A0A9W6HFW4-F1
#
_entry.id   AF-A0A9W6HFW4-F1
#
_cell.length_a   1.000
_cell.length_b   1.000
_cell.length_c   1.000
_cell.angle_alpha   90.00
_cell.angle_beta   90.00
_cell.angle_gamma   90.00
#
_symmetry.space_group_name_H-M   'P 1'
#
loop_
_entity.id
_entity.type
_entity.pdbx_description
1 polymer ?
#
loop_
_entity_poly.entity_id
_entity_poly.type
_entity_poly.pdbx_seq_one_letter_code
_entity_poly.pdbx_strand_id
1 'polypeptide(L)'
;MQPTEDEFIVVDLLGRQRTEPVDWITAEETLDGLGLTYLADPYELRLDSGSWLRVRITEVSTDGVRVKKDDWGDVNAPELYYSVPFPADENLLRPLGERA
;
A
#
# COMPACT_ATOMS: atom_id res chain seq x y z
N MET A 1 6.77 12.61 0.00
CA MET A 1 8.01 12.92 0.77
C MET A 1 7.69 13.89 1.89
N GLN A 2 8.38 13.76 3.01
CA GLN A 2 8.31 14.69 4.14
C GLN A 2 9.68 15.35 4.33
N PRO A 3 9.79 16.68 4.29
CA PRO A 3 11.04 17.37 4.57
C PRO A 3 11.39 17.30 6.07
N THR A 4 12.68 17.25 6.37
CA THR A 4 13.27 17.47 7.70
C THR A 4 14.06 18.79 7.67
N GLU A 5 15.00 19.04 8.59
CA GLU A 5 15.79 20.29 8.61
C GLU A 5 16.56 20.47 7.28
N ASP A 6 17.38 19.49 6.89
CA ASP A 6 18.19 19.54 5.66
C ASP A 6 18.06 18.28 4.77
N GLU A 7 17.20 17.33 5.14
CA GLU A 7 17.04 16.02 4.49
C GLU A 7 15.54 15.70 4.22
N PHE A 8 15.27 14.55 3.60
CA PHE A 8 13.94 14.08 3.22
C PHE A 8 13.68 12.65 3.68
N ILE A 9 12.46 12.40 4.15
CA ILE A 9 11.94 11.06 4.37
C ILE A 9 11.01 10.70 3.20
N VAL A 10 11.28 9.58 2.54
CA VAL A 10 10.40 9.06 1.49
C VAL A 10 9.19 8.41 2.14
N VAL A 11 8.02 8.86 1.73
CA VAL A 11 6.72 8.31 2.13
C VAL A 11 6.01 7.88 0.87
N ASP A 12 5.61 6.61 0.80
CA ASP A 12 4.89 6.05 -0.35
C ASP A 12 3.42 6.53 -0.40
N LEU A 13 2.67 6.11 -1.44
CA LEU A 13 1.28 6.53 -1.61
C LEU A 13 0.34 5.90 -0.58
N LEU A 14 0.76 4.83 0.11
CA LEU A 14 0.03 4.24 1.22
C LEU A 14 0.34 4.94 2.56
N GLY A 15 1.18 5.97 2.53
CA GLY A 15 1.58 6.76 3.69
C GLY A 15 2.67 6.10 4.53
N ARG A 16 3.41 5.13 3.98
CA ARG A 16 4.45 4.38 4.71
C ARG A 16 5.82 4.97 4.47
N GLN A 17 6.62 5.03 5.52
CA GLN A 17 8.02 5.40 5.43
C GLN A 17 8.80 4.35 4.65
N ARG A 18 9.65 4.79 3.71
CA ARG A 18 10.51 3.93 2.88
C ARG A 18 11.99 4.14 3.14
N THR A 19 12.36 5.24 3.78
CA THR A 19 13.75 5.60 4.12
C THR A 19 13.80 6.27 5.48
N GLU A 20 14.96 6.23 6.11
CA GLU A 20 15.36 7.25 7.10
C GLU A 20 15.55 8.62 6.38
N PRO A 21 15.82 9.73 7.09
CA PRO A 21 16.22 10.99 6.44
C PRO A 21 17.41 10.78 5.49
N VAL A 22 17.26 11.24 4.26
CA VAL A 22 18.28 11.16 3.20
C VAL A 22 18.34 12.45 2.41
N ASP A 23 19.40 12.66 1.65
CA ASP A 23 19.50 13.80 0.75
C ASP A 23 18.45 13.74 -0.39
N TRP A 24 18.27 14.87 -1.05
CA TRP A 24 17.31 15.04 -2.14
C TRP A 24 17.47 14.01 -3.28
N ILE A 25 18.70 13.74 -3.73
CA ILE A 25 18.92 12.86 -4.89
C ILE A 25 18.55 11.42 -4.51
N THR A 26 18.99 10.96 -3.34
CA THR A 26 18.63 9.63 -2.82
C THR A 26 17.11 9.48 -2.65
N ALA A 27 16.42 10.53 -2.18
CA ALA A 27 14.96 10.51 -2.04
C ALA A 27 14.24 10.35 -3.40
N GLU A 28 14.67 11.10 -4.42
CA GLU A 28 14.13 11.03 -5.78
C GLU A 28 14.39 9.67 -6.44
N GLU A 29 15.62 9.15 -6.34
CA GLU A 29 15.96 7.81 -6.87
C GLU A 29 15.14 6.70 -6.18
N THR A 30 14.84 6.86 -4.89
CA THR A 30 13.99 5.92 -4.16
C THR A 30 12.55 5.97 -4.66
N LEU A 31 12.00 7.15 -4.94
CA LEU A 31 10.66 7.31 -5.49
C LEU A 31 10.56 6.73 -6.91
N ASP A 32 11.56 7.00 -7.75
CA ASP A 32 11.63 6.46 -9.12
C ASP A 32 11.74 4.93 -9.11
N GLY A 33 12.61 4.38 -8.26
CA GLY A 33 12.77 2.94 -8.08
C GLY A 33 11.53 2.24 -7.51
N LEU A 34 10.76 2.91 -6.65
CA LEU A 34 9.49 2.38 -6.14
C LEU A 34 8.40 2.36 -7.22
N GLY A 35 8.32 3.43 -8.01
CA GLY A 35 7.29 3.62 -9.03
C GLY A 35 5.87 3.47 -8.47
N LEU A 36 4.93 3.05 -9.32
CA LEU A 36 3.52 2.80 -8.95
C LEU A 36 3.11 1.33 -9.06
N THR A 37 3.97 0.48 -9.60
CA THR A 37 3.66 -0.92 -9.91
C THR A 37 3.17 -1.69 -8.69
N TYR A 38 3.74 -1.41 -7.51
CA TYR A 38 3.37 -2.06 -6.25
C TYR A 38 1.89 -1.86 -5.87
N LEU A 39 1.19 -0.84 -6.39
CA LEU A 39 -0.25 -0.65 -6.16
C LEU A 39 -1.12 -1.62 -6.98
N ALA A 40 -0.60 -2.13 -8.10
CA ALA A 40 -1.30 -3.09 -8.96
C ALA A 40 -1.19 -4.54 -8.44
N ASP A 41 -0.20 -4.81 -7.59
CA ASP A 41 0.03 -6.13 -7.01
C ASP A 41 -1.08 -6.52 -6.01
N PRO A 42 -1.28 -7.83 -5.75
CA PRO A 42 -2.18 -8.29 -4.71
C PRO A 42 -1.65 -7.97 -3.30
N TYR A 43 -2.58 -7.70 -2.40
CA TYR A 43 -2.34 -7.46 -0.97
C TYR A 43 -3.11 -8.47 -0.13
N GLU A 44 -2.81 -8.51 1.16
CA GLU A 44 -3.60 -9.16 2.18
C GLU A 44 -4.17 -8.11 3.15
N LEU A 45 -5.48 -8.15 3.36
CA LEU A 45 -6.21 -7.36 4.35
C LEU A 45 -6.50 -8.23 5.58
N ARG A 46 -6.18 -7.74 6.77
CA ARG A 46 -6.54 -8.39 8.02
C ARG A 46 -8.00 -8.09 8.36
N LEU A 47 -8.80 -9.14 8.52
CA LEU A 47 -10.19 -9.04 8.96
C LEU A 47 -10.28 -9.04 10.50
N ASP A 48 -11.41 -8.62 11.04
CA ASP A 48 -11.68 -8.61 12.49
C ASP A 48 -11.58 -10.02 13.11
N SER A 49 -11.82 -11.06 12.32
CA SER A 49 -11.61 -12.47 12.72
C SER A 49 -10.14 -12.84 12.92
N GLY A 50 -9.21 -11.97 12.53
CA GLY A 50 -7.77 -12.20 12.52
C GLY A 50 -7.26 -12.93 11.27
N SER A 51 -8.14 -13.38 10.37
CA SER A 51 -7.75 -14.00 9.10
C SER A 51 -7.30 -12.97 8.07
N TRP A 52 -6.44 -13.38 7.13
CA TRP A 52 -6.02 -12.57 6.00
C TRP A 52 -6.87 -12.85 4.77
N LEU A 53 -7.36 -11.79 4.13
CA LEU A 53 -8.10 -11.81 2.88
C LEU A 53 -7.26 -11.24 1.77
N ARG A 54 -7.12 -11.98 0.66
CA ARG A 54 -6.44 -11.47 -0.53
C ARG A 54 -7.30 -10.39 -1.20
N VAL A 55 -6.71 -9.23 -1.46
CA VAL A 55 -7.36 -8.04 -2.00
C VAL A 55 -6.50 -7.35 -3.07
N ARG A 56 -7.08 -6.40 -3.80
CA ARG A 56 -6.38 -5.47 -4.69
C ARG A 56 -6.79 -4.05 -4.35
N ILE A 57 -5.84 -3.12 -4.40
CA ILE A 57 -6.09 -1.70 -4.21
C ILE A 57 -6.88 -1.16 -5.42
N THR A 58 -7.95 -0.41 -5.16
CA THR A 58 -8.74 0.24 -6.21
C THR A 58 -8.68 1.75 -6.13
N GLU A 59 -8.43 2.30 -4.94
CA GLU A 59 -8.33 3.74 -4.71
C GLU A 59 -7.38 4.02 -3.55
N VAL A 60 -6.59 5.09 -3.65
CA VAL A 60 -5.73 5.59 -2.59
C VAL A 60 -5.93 7.10 -2.49
N SER A 61 -6.27 7.58 -1.30
CA SER A 61 -6.35 8.99 -0.98
C SER A 61 -5.95 9.24 0.48
N THR A 62 -5.82 10.50 0.87
CA THR A 62 -5.58 10.89 2.26
C THR A 62 -6.79 10.61 3.17
N ASP A 63 -7.98 10.40 2.61
CA ASP A 63 -9.18 10.02 3.37
C ASP A 63 -9.21 8.51 3.67
N GLY A 64 -8.47 7.71 2.91
CA GLY A 64 -8.39 6.26 3.08
C GLY A 64 -7.94 5.51 1.83
N VAL A 65 -7.75 4.20 2.00
CA VAL A 65 -7.46 3.26 0.91
C VAL A 65 -8.67 2.36 0.72
N ARG A 66 -9.13 2.23 -0.52
CA ARG A 66 -10.18 1.27 -0.88
C ARG A 66 -9.56 0.06 -1.55
N VAL A 67 -9.96 -1.11 -1.07
CA VAL A 67 -9.53 -2.39 -1.62
C VAL A 67 -10.75 -3.22 -1.99
N LYS A 68 -10.59 -4.07 -2.99
CA LYS A 68 -11.59 -5.08 -3.35
C LYS A 68 -11.04 -6.48 -3.11
N LYS A 69 -11.90 -7.43 -2.76
CA LYS A 69 -11.54 -8.85 -2.75
C LYS A 69 -10.95 -9.25 -4.10
N ASP A 70 -9.85 -9.99 -4.08
CA ASP A 70 -9.27 -10.55 -5.31
C ASP A 70 -10.00 -11.86 -5.63
N ASP A 71 -10.93 -11.81 -6.57
CA ASP A 71 -11.66 -12.97 -7.08
C ASP A 71 -10.99 -13.58 -8.33
N TRP A 72 -9.68 -13.36 -8.52
CA TRP A 72 -8.87 -13.88 -9.63
C TRP A 72 -9.42 -13.54 -11.03
N GLY A 73 -10.16 -12.44 -11.15
CA GLY A 73 -10.76 -12.00 -12.40
C GLY A 73 -12.08 -12.69 -12.77
N ASP A 74 -12.73 -13.40 -11.84
CA ASP A 74 -14.09 -13.90 -12.05
C ASP A 74 -15.08 -12.73 -12.15
N VAL A 75 -15.63 -12.53 -13.35
CA VAL A 75 -16.59 -11.48 -13.66
C VAL A 75 -17.97 -11.70 -13.04
N ASN A 76 -18.25 -12.89 -12.52
CA ASN A 76 -19.53 -13.23 -11.89
C ASN A 76 -19.44 -13.19 -10.36
N ALA A 77 -18.24 -13.05 -9.79
CA ALA A 77 -18.05 -12.99 -8.35
C ALA A 77 -18.65 -11.68 -7.78
N PRO A 78 -19.29 -11.73 -6.59
CA PRO A 78 -19.74 -10.52 -5.93
C PRO A 78 -18.58 -9.56 -5.63
N GLU A 79 -18.71 -8.29 -6.04
CA GLU A 79 -17.71 -7.28 -5.73
C GLU A 79 -17.79 -6.88 -4.25
N LEU A 80 -16.81 -7.32 -3.46
CA LEU A 80 -16.68 -6.97 -2.04
C LEU A 80 -15.59 -5.92 -1.85
N TYR A 81 -15.98 -4.74 -1.36
CA TYR A 81 -15.08 -3.63 -1.06
C TYR A 81 -14.88 -3.45 0.44
N TYR A 82 -13.68 -3.02 0.80
CA TYR A 82 -13.28 -2.72 2.17
C TYR A 82 -12.53 -1.39 2.20
N SER A 83 -12.64 -0.69 3.32
CA SER A 83 -11.93 0.56 3.58
C SER A 83 -10.81 0.31 4.59
N VAL A 84 -9.64 0.82 4.29
CA VAL A 84 -8.46 0.83 5.16
C VAL A 84 -8.16 2.29 5.51
N PRO A 85 -7.93 2.62 6.79
CA PRO A 85 -7.52 3.97 7.18
C PRO A 85 -6.22 4.40 6.48
N PHE A 86 -6.07 5.70 6.27
CA PHE A 86 -4.81 6.30 5.84
C PHE A 86 -4.10 6.95 7.05
N PRO A 87 -2.78 6.77 7.23
CA PRO A 87 -1.88 5.87 6.51
C PRO A 87 -2.23 4.37 6.68
N ALA A 88 -1.96 3.56 5.65
CA ALA A 88 -2.31 2.14 5.68
C ALA A 88 -1.27 1.32 6.47
N ASP A 89 -1.62 0.95 7.70
CA ASP A 89 -0.81 0.12 8.61
C ASP A 89 -0.50 -1.26 7.98
N GLU A 90 0.76 -1.70 8.05
CA GLU A 90 1.21 -3.00 7.52
C GLU A 90 0.62 -4.21 8.28
N ASN A 91 0.19 -4.03 9.53
CA ASN A 91 -0.51 -5.04 10.29
C ASN A 91 -1.97 -5.23 9.84
N LEU A 92 -2.51 -4.28 9.08
CA LEU A 92 -3.85 -4.31 8.53
C LEU A 92 -3.84 -4.61 7.03
N LEU A 93 -2.97 -3.97 6.24
CA LEU A 93 -2.86 -4.16 4.79
C LEU A 93 -1.40 -4.39 4.42
N ARG A 94 -1.04 -5.57 3.93
CA ARG A 94 0.35 -5.88 3.56
C ARG A 94 0.45 -6.43 2.14
N PRO A 95 1.60 -6.28 1.45
CA PRO A 95 1.85 -6.97 0.19
C PRO A 95 1.63 -8.47 0.37
N LEU A 96 1.04 -9.14 -0.63
CA LEU A 96 0.95 -10.58 -0.62
C LEU A 96 2.38 -11.16 -0.67
N GLY A 97 2.80 -11.83 0.41
CA GLY A 97 4.10 -12.48 0.44
C GLY A 97 4.21 -13.55 -0.66
N GLU A 98 5.42 -13.72 -1.22
CA GLU A 98 5.70 -14.86 -2.09
C GLU A 98 5.39 -16.14 -1.31
N ARG A 99 4.50 -16.98 -1.85
CA ARG A 99 4.30 -18.32 -1.29
C ARG A 99 5.59 -19.10 -1.53
N ALA A 100 6.34 -19.37 -0.46
CA ALA A 100 7.44 -20.34 -0.47
C ALA A 100 6.97 -21.72 -0.92
#